data_AF-A0A1G6JAE0-F1
#
_entry.id   AF-A0A1G6JAE0-F1
#
_cell.length_a   1.000
_cell.length_b   1.000
_cell.length_c   1.000
_cell.angle_alpha   90.00
_cell.angle_beta   90.00
_cell.angle_gamma   90.00
#
_symmetry.space_group_name_H-M   'P 1'
#
loop_
_entity.id
_entity.type
_entity.pdbx_description
1 polymer ?
#
loop_
_entity_poly.entity_id
_entity_poly.type
_entity_poly.pdbx_seq_one_letter_code
_entity_poly.pdbx_strand_id
1 'polypeptide(L)'
;MNMHHRFETAGGRGGRESTVSKMLSDLILACQQIEADIATEEARVGIYDRSDARYPILARSLNERHANLKGTIATLEKRVAERSQHKLVTDAA
;
A
#
# COMPACT_ATOMS: atom_id res chain seq x y z
N MET A 1 7.01 42.10 30.71
CA MET A 1 7.09 41.65 29.30
C MET A 1 6.57 40.21 29.22
N ASN A 2 5.38 39.97 28.64
CA ASN A 2 4.87 38.62 28.40
C ASN A 2 5.31 38.15 27.01
N MET A 3 6.30 37.27 26.93
CA MET A 3 6.68 36.56 25.71
C MET A 3 5.79 35.33 25.56
N HIS A 4 4.70 35.47 24.80
CA HIS A 4 3.97 34.33 24.30
C HIS A 4 4.83 33.65 23.23
N HIS A 5 5.49 32.54 23.58
CA HIS A 5 6.08 31.63 22.61
C HIS A 5 4.95 30.89 21.89
N ARG A 6 4.32 31.59 20.93
CA ARG A 6 3.43 31.00 19.95
C ARG A 6 4.30 30.11 19.07
N PHE A 7 4.31 28.81 19.37
CA PHE A 7 4.86 27.81 18.47
C PHE A 7 3.99 27.81 17.21
N GLU A 8 4.44 28.55 16.20
CA GLU A 8 3.95 28.41 14.84
C GLU A 8 4.28 27.00 14.37
N THR A 9 3.25 26.15 14.29
CA THR A 9 3.37 24.83 13.71
C THR A 9 3.52 25.03 12.20
N ALA A 10 4.77 25.21 11.76
CA ALA A 10 5.12 25.17 10.35
C ALA A 10 4.54 23.86 9.76
N GLY A 11 3.67 23.99 8.76
CA GLY A 11 2.80 22.94 8.28
C GLY A 11 3.52 21.62 8.02
N GLY A 12 3.23 20.62 8.86
CA GLY A 12 3.69 19.23 8.74
C GLY A 12 3.08 18.49 7.54
N ARG A 13 3.37 18.97 6.33
CA ARG A 13 2.93 18.36 5.07
C ARG A 13 4.01 17.44 4.47
N GLY A 14 5.30 17.74 4.72
CA GLY A 14 6.43 16.90 4.29
C GLY A 14 6.51 15.53 4.96
N GLY A 15 6.11 15.42 6.24
CA GLY A 15 6.11 14.13 6.95
C GLY A 15 5.03 13.15 6.47
N ARG A 16 3.88 13.65 5.98
CA ARG A 16 2.78 12.81 5.52
C ARG A 16 3.07 12.14 4.18
N GLU A 17 3.75 12.83 3.28
CA GLU A 17 4.12 12.30 1.97
C GLU A 17 5.19 11.21 2.11
N SER A 18 6.19 11.43 2.97
CA SER A 18 7.14 10.39 3.39
C SER A 18 6.46 9.17 4.01
N THR A 19 5.39 9.38 4.80
CA THR A 19 4.63 8.28 5.43
C THR A 19 3.88 7.44 4.40
N VAL A 20 3.19 8.06 3.43
CA VAL A 20 2.42 7.32 2.41
C VAL A 20 3.34 6.55 1.47
N SER A 21 4.47 7.14 1.06
CA SER A 21 5.46 6.43 0.24
C SER A 21 6.02 5.21 0.97
N LYS A 22 6.32 5.33 2.26
CA LYS A 22 6.75 4.19 3.08
C LYS A 22 5.67 3.11 3.17
N MET A 23 4.43 3.49 3.44
CA MET A 23 3.29 2.55 3.47
C MET A 23 3.11 1.82 2.14
N LEU A 24 3.28 2.52 1.00
CA LEU A 24 3.24 1.89 -0.32
C LEU A 24 4.35 0.86 -0.49
N SER A 25 5.59 1.20 -0.12
CA SER A 25 6.71 0.24 -0.15
C SER A 25 6.43 -0.98 0.71
N ASP A 26 5.94 -0.80 1.93
CA ASP A 26 5.62 -1.90 2.85
C ASP A 26 4.51 -2.80 2.28
N LEU A 27 3.48 -2.22 1.66
CA LEU A 27 2.39 -2.97 1.02
C LEU A 27 2.87 -3.76 -0.20
N ILE A 28 3.79 -3.20 -1.00
CA ILE A 28 4.39 -3.90 -2.15
C ILE A 28 5.20 -5.11 -1.66
N LEU A 29 6.02 -4.94 -0.63
CA LEU A 29 6.77 -6.04 -0.02
C LEU A 29 5.83 -7.12 0.53
N ALA A 30 4.72 -6.72 1.16
CA ALA A 30 3.71 -7.66 1.64
C ALA A 30 3.05 -8.46 0.49
N CYS A 31 2.77 -7.82 -0.65
CA CYS A 31 2.27 -8.53 -1.84
C CYS A 31 3.29 -9.56 -2.33
N GLN A 32 4.57 -9.21 -2.43
CA GLN A 32 5.63 -10.12 -2.85
C GLN A 32 5.78 -11.32 -1.91
N GLN A 33 5.69 -11.10 -0.60
CA GLN A 33 5.72 -12.18 0.39
C GLN A 33 4.51 -13.11 0.21
N ILE A 34 3.31 -12.56 0.00
CA ILE A 34 2.11 -13.38 -0.23
C ILE A 34 2.23 -14.18 -1.53
N GLU A 35 2.78 -13.61 -2.60
CA GLU A 35 3.05 -14.34 -3.84
C GLU A 35 4.02 -15.52 -3.60
N ALA A 36 5.07 -15.32 -2.80
CA ALA A 36 5.99 -16.38 -2.41
C ALA A 36 5.33 -17.47 -1.54
N ASP A 37 4.46 -17.06 -0.60
CA ASP A 37 3.73 -17.99 0.27
C ASP A 37 2.71 -18.82 -0.52
N ILE A 38 2.03 -18.22 -1.51
CA ILE A 38 1.14 -18.93 -2.45
C ILE A 38 1.96 -19.97 -3.22
N ALA A 39 3.08 -19.57 -3.83
CA ALA A 39 3.91 -20.49 -4.61
C ALA A 39 4.45 -21.65 -3.75
N THR A 40 4.83 -21.37 -2.51
CA THR A 40 5.28 -22.38 -1.54
C THR A 40 4.16 -23.36 -1.23
N GLU A 41 2.95 -22.87 -0.96
CA GLU A 41 1.80 -23.71 -0.63
C GLU A 41 1.37 -24.57 -1.83
N GLU A 42 1.30 -23.99 -3.03
CA GLU A 42 0.98 -24.70 -4.27
C GLU A 42 2.01 -25.79 -4.57
N ALA A 43 3.30 -25.50 -4.41
CA ALA A 43 4.37 -26.48 -4.58
C ALA A 43 4.31 -27.60 -3.52
N ARG A 44 3.97 -27.27 -2.28
CA ARG A 44 3.83 -28.24 -1.18
C ARG A 44 2.73 -29.27 -1.45
N VAL A 45 1.63 -28.86 -2.07
CA VAL A 45 0.50 -29.76 -2.39
C VAL A 45 0.51 -30.31 -3.82
N GLY A 46 1.31 -29.71 -4.71
CA GLY A 46 1.37 -30.06 -6.13
C GLY A 46 0.12 -29.67 -6.94
N ILE A 47 -0.68 -28.72 -6.46
CA ILE A 47 -1.93 -28.26 -7.11
C ILE A 47 -1.83 -26.75 -7.32
N TYR A 48 -1.79 -26.35 -8.59
CA TYR A 48 -1.60 -24.95 -9.02
C TYR A 48 -2.86 -24.36 -9.65
N ASP A 49 -3.76 -25.21 -10.16
CA ASP A 49 -5.02 -24.76 -10.75
C ASP A 49 -5.99 -24.31 -9.66
N ARG A 50 -6.31 -23.02 -9.65
CA ARG A 50 -7.23 -22.39 -8.68
C ARG A 50 -8.68 -22.86 -8.81
N SER A 51 -9.03 -23.39 -9.99
CA SER A 51 -10.35 -23.94 -10.27
C SER A 51 -10.49 -25.40 -9.80
N ASP A 52 -9.38 -26.09 -9.51
CA ASP A 52 -9.42 -27.42 -8.89
C ASP A 52 -10.11 -27.32 -7.52
N ALA A 53 -11.10 -28.17 -7.28
CA ALA A 53 -11.82 -28.23 -6.01
C ALA A 53 -10.90 -28.55 -4.82
N ARG A 54 -9.74 -29.17 -5.09
CA ARG A 54 -8.71 -29.51 -4.10
C ARG A 54 -7.66 -28.41 -3.94
N TYR A 55 -7.79 -27.28 -4.63
CA TYR A 55 -6.87 -26.15 -4.49
C TYR A 55 -6.82 -25.69 -3.02
N PRO A 56 -5.62 -25.50 -2.43
CA PRO A 56 -5.49 -25.26 -1.00
C PRO A 56 -6.27 -24.03 -0.53
N ILE A 57 -7.00 -24.18 0.58
CA ILE A 57 -7.75 -23.09 1.21
C ILE A 57 -6.80 -21.95 1.61
N LEU A 58 -5.57 -22.27 2.04
CA LEU A 58 -4.56 -21.27 2.36
C LEU A 58 -4.19 -20.43 1.13
N ALA A 59 -3.83 -21.07 0.02
CA ALA A 59 -3.51 -20.39 -1.23
C ALA A 59 -4.69 -19.57 -1.77
N ARG A 60 -5.93 -20.06 -1.62
CA ARG A 60 -7.15 -19.29 -1.96
C ARG A 60 -7.28 -18.02 -1.13
N SER A 61 -7.17 -18.14 0.18
CA SER A 61 -7.26 -17.00 1.11
C SER A 61 -6.15 -15.98 0.89
N LEU A 62 -4.94 -16.45 0.60
CA LEU A 62 -3.80 -15.59 0.27
C LEU A 62 -4.02 -14.83 -1.05
N ASN A 63 -4.59 -15.48 -2.07
CA ASN A 63 -4.94 -14.80 -3.32
C ASN A 63 -5.99 -13.70 -3.13
N GLU A 64 -7.03 -13.95 -2.32
CA GLU A 64 -8.04 -12.93 -1.98
C GLU A 64 -7.40 -11.75 -1.24
N ARG A 65 -6.54 -12.04 -0.25
CA ARG A 65 -5.81 -11.00 0.48
C ARG A 65 -4.89 -10.20 -0.45
N HIS A 66 -4.18 -10.87 -1.35
CA HIS A 66 -3.33 -10.23 -2.34
C HIS A 66 -4.11 -9.27 -3.25
N ALA A 67 -5.29 -9.69 -3.72
CA ALA A 67 -6.17 -8.84 -4.51
C ALA A 67 -6.62 -7.58 -3.72
N ASN A 68 -6.97 -7.74 -2.45
CA ASN A 68 -7.35 -6.63 -1.57
C ASN A 68 -6.19 -5.63 -1.36
N LEU A 69 -4.97 -6.13 -1.20
CA LEU A 69 -3.79 -5.28 -1.07
C LEU A 69 -3.49 -4.53 -2.37
N LYS A 70 -3.58 -5.19 -3.53
CA LYS A 70 -3.45 -4.52 -4.84
C LYS A 70 -4.48 -3.40 -5.03
N GLY A 71 -5.74 -3.62 -4.61
CA GLY A 71 -6.77 -2.58 -4.64
C GLY A 71 -6.46 -1.41 -3.70
N THR A 72 -5.89 -1.68 -2.52
CA THR A 72 -5.47 -0.64 -1.57
C THR A 72 -4.30 0.17 -2.11
N ILE A 73 -3.29 -0.48 -2.69
CA ILE A 73 -2.14 0.16 -3.34
C ILE A 73 -2.62 1.10 -4.44
N ALA A 74 -3.46 0.61 -5.37
CA ALA A 74 -3.99 1.42 -6.47
C ALA A 74 -4.75 2.67 -5.96
N THR A 75 -5.52 2.51 -4.88
CA THR A 75 -6.24 3.64 -4.24
C THR A 75 -5.28 4.65 -3.63
N LEU A 76 -4.21 4.20 -2.97
CA LEU A 76 -3.19 5.07 -2.37
C LEU A 76 -2.36 5.79 -3.43
N GLU A 77 -1.93 5.10 -4.49
CA GLU A 77 -1.21 5.67 -5.62
C GLU A 77 -2.02 6.79 -6.30
N LYS A 78 -3.31 6.54 -6.55
CA LYS A 78 -4.22 7.56 -7.11
C LYS A 78 -4.27 8.82 -6.24
N ARG A 79 -4.42 8.66 -4.92
CA ARG A 79 -4.47 9.79 -3.97
C ARG A 79 -3.15 10.57 -3.92
N VAL A 80 -2.01 9.88 -4.05
CA VAL A 80 -0.70 10.54 -4.14
C VAL A 80 -0.61 11.36 -5.42
N ALA A 81 -0.96 10.77 -6.56
CA ALA A 81 -0.95 11.46 -7.85
C ALA A 81 -1.86 12.70 -7.88
N GLU A 82 -3.08 12.59 -7.37
CA GLU A 82 -4.03 13.72 -7.26
C GLU A 82 -3.48 14.86 -6.37
N ARG A 83 -2.83 14.53 -5.25
CA ARG A 83 -2.21 15.54 -4.38
C ARG A 83 -1.02 16.24 -5.05
N SER A 84 -0.21 15.49 -5.80
CA SER A 84 0.93 16.07 -6.54
C SER A 84 0.45 17.03 -7.63
N GLN A 85 -0.62 16.68 -8.34
CA GLN A 85 -1.25 17.57 -9.34
C GLN A 85 -1.82 18.84 -8.71
N HIS A 86 -2.51 18.72 -7.56
CA HIS A 86 -3.02 19.89 -6.84
C HIS A 86 -1.90 20.83 -6.38
N LYS A 87 -0.72 20.29 -6.00
CA LYS A 87 0.43 21.12 -5.60
C LYS A 87 0.97 21.94 -6.78
N LEU A 88 1.09 21.35 -7.97
CA LEU A 88 1.56 22.04 -9.18
C LEU A 88 0.63 23.18 -9.60
N VAL A 89 -0.68 23.02 -9.43
CA VAL A 89 -1.66 24.07 -9.75
C VAL A 89 -1.62 25.22 -8.74
N THR A 90 -1.44 24.93 -7.46
CA THR A 90 -1.38 25.98 -6.43
C THR A 90 -0.07 26.75 -6.41
N ASP A 91 1.05 26.14 -6.84
CA ASP A 91 2.35 26.81 -6.90
C ASP A 91 2.51 27.67 -8.18
N ALA A 92 1.61 27.51 -9.16
CA ALA A 92 1.62 28.23 -10.45
C ALA A 92 0.64 29.43 -10.50
N ALA A 93 -0.12 29.69 -9.44
CA ALA A 93 -1.11 30.77 -9.32
C ALA A 93 -0.64 31.82 -8.29
#